data_AF-A0AAY4ECF0-F1
#
_entry.id   AF-A0AAY4ECF0-F1
#
_cell.length_a   1.000
_cell.length_b   1.000
_cell.length_c   1.000
_cell.angle_alpha   90.00
_cell.angle_beta   90.00
_cell.angle_gamma   90.00
#
_symmetry.space_group_name_H-M   'P 1'
#
loop_
_entity.id
_entity.type
_entity.pdbx_description
1 polymer ?
#
loop_
_entity_poly.entity_id
_entity_poly.type
_entity_poly.pdbx_seq_one_letter_code
_entity_poly.pdbx_strand_id
1 'polypeptide(L)'
;MTQEQCPHRNNVQSSEKPHVYKVGIYGWRKRCLYFFVLLLMILILVNLALTIWILKVMNFTIEGMGTLRITQKGLKLEGDSEFLQPLYAKEIQSRPGNPLFLQSSKNVSVNILDGKNQLLTQLVAGSHGVRARGKMLEVKSNAGKLLFSADDQEVVVGAERLRVMGEYILRYLHFPVHCGVQILAEAGDIQATCRSNLLLESKDGEITLDAKKIKLLRLPEGKASSSVSRQTVFEVCVCPNGKLFLSQAGTGSTCQINNNVCL
;
A
#
# COMPACT_ATOMS: atom_id res chain seq x y z
N MET A 1 -26.62 -25.78 -127.48
CA MET A 1 -28.09 -25.64 -127.49
C MET A 1 -28.52 -25.75 -126.05
N THR A 2 -29.19 -24.82 -125.38
CA THR A 2 -30.01 -23.64 -125.73
C THR A 2 -30.25 -22.94 -124.37
N GLN A 3 -29.99 -21.64 -124.26
CA GLN A 3 -31.01 -20.57 -124.21
C GLN A 3 -31.70 -20.46 -122.83
N GLU A 4 -31.22 -19.56 -121.96
CA GLU A 4 -31.81 -18.25 -121.59
C GLU A 4 -32.72 -18.27 -120.36
N GLN A 5 -32.58 -17.20 -119.57
CA GLN A 5 -33.65 -16.27 -119.17
C GLN A 5 -33.78 -16.06 -117.65
N CYS A 6 -33.23 -14.93 -117.18
CA CYS A 6 -33.73 -14.18 -116.03
C CYS A 6 -35.14 -13.62 -116.39
N PRO A 7 -36.05 -13.26 -115.44
CA PRO A 7 -35.87 -12.00 -114.70
C PRO A 7 -36.69 -11.78 -113.37
N HIS A 8 -36.49 -10.57 -112.82
CA HIS A 8 -37.41 -9.74 -112.00
C HIS A 8 -37.67 -10.11 -110.52
N ARG A 9 -37.84 -9.20 -109.53
CA ARG A 9 -37.55 -7.76 -109.29
C ARG A 9 -38.22 -7.40 -107.94
N ASN A 10 -37.49 -6.72 -107.03
CA ASN A 10 -37.95 -5.88 -105.89
C ASN A 10 -38.69 -6.60 -104.73
N ASN A 11 -38.73 -6.12 -103.47
CA ASN A 11 -38.44 -4.84 -102.85
C ASN A 11 -38.16 -5.03 -101.33
N VAL A 12 -37.18 -4.28 -100.81
CA VAL A 12 -37.00 -3.70 -99.45
C VAL A 12 -37.89 -4.20 -98.28
N GLN A 13 -37.28 -4.70 -97.20
CA GLN A 13 -37.58 -4.20 -95.84
C GLN A 13 -36.41 -4.42 -94.86
N SER A 14 -36.11 -3.35 -94.13
CA SER A 14 -35.02 -3.18 -93.17
C SER A 14 -35.03 -4.23 -92.04
N SER A 15 -33.87 -4.75 -91.69
CA SER A 15 -33.63 -5.40 -90.39
C SER A 15 -32.28 -4.92 -89.86
N GLU A 16 -32.35 -3.81 -89.13
CA GLU A 16 -31.27 -3.29 -88.30
C GLU A 16 -30.97 -4.33 -87.21
N LYS A 17 -29.90 -5.11 -87.39
CA LYS A 17 -29.40 -6.00 -86.33
C LYS A 17 -28.48 -5.18 -85.43
N PRO A 18 -28.68 -5.18 -84.11
CA PRO A 18 -27.74 -4.54 -83.21
C PRO A 18 -26.38 -5.26 -83.33
N HIS A 19 -25.35 -4.52 -83.73
CA HIS A 19 -23.97 -4.97 -83.64
C HIS A 19 -23.59 -5.10 -82.16
N VAL A 20 -23.93 -6.25 -81.59
CA VAL A 20 -23.34 -6.70 -80.33
C VAL A 20 -21.87 -6.94 -80.63
N TYR A 21 -21.01 -6.01 -80.21
CA TYR A 21 -19.57 -6.20 -80.24
C TYR A 21 -19.23 -7.44 -79.41
N LYS A 22 -19.07 -8.59 -80.10
CA LYS A 22 -18.39 -9.76 -79.52
C LYS A 22 -16.91 -9.39 -79.40
N VAL A 23 -16.55 -8.69 -78.34
CA VAL A 23 -15.18 -8.67 -77.83
C VAL A 23 -14.92 -10.05 -77.21
N GLY A 24 -14.79 -11.05 -78.08
CA GLY A 24 -14.59 -12.44 -77.70
C GLY A 24 -13.13 -12.81 -77.90
N ILE A 25 -12.31 -12.68 -76.86
CA ILE A 25 -10.98 -13.29 -76.84
C ILE A 25 -11.19 -14.82 -76.80
N TYR A 26 -11.10 -15.49 -77.96
CA TYR A 26 -11.26 -16.94 -78.11
C TYR A 26 -9.88 -17.63 -78.12
N GLY A 27 -9.70 -18.71 -77.33
CA GLY A 27 -8.49 -19.52 -77.31
C GLY A 27 -7.89 -19.81 -75.92
N TRP A 28 -6.77 -20.56 -75.88
CA TRP A 28 -6.02 -21.00 -74.67
C TRP A 28 -5.78 -19.89 -73.62
N ARG A 29 -5.74 -18.63 -74.05
CA ARG A 29 -5.65 -17.44 -73.18
C ARG A 29 -6.81 -17.34 -72.18
N LYS A 30 -8.03 -17.76 -72.55
CA LYS A 30 -9.20 -17.81 -71.64
C LYS A 30 -9.02 -18.85 -70.53
N ARG A 31 -8.46 -20.01 -70.86
CA ARG A 31 -8.14 -21.08 -69.88
C ARG A 31 -7.00 -20.65 -68.95
N CYS A 32 -6.00 -19.94 -69.48
CA CYS A 32 -4.94 -19.35 -68.69
C CYS A 32 -5.48 -18.29 -67.72
N LEU A 33 -6.38 -17.41 -68.19
CA LEU A 33 -7.01 -16.39 -67.35
C LEU A 33 -7.89 -17.02 -66.25
N TYR A 34 -8.72 -18.03 -66.57
CA TYR A 34 -9.50 -18.73 -65.54
C TYR A 34 -8.64 -19.48 -64.53
N PHE A 35 -7.55 -20.11 -64.98
CA PHE A 35 -6.59 -20.75 -64.08
C PHE A 35 -5.91 -19.72 -63.17
N PHE A 36 -5.54 -18.56 -63.69
CA PHE A 36 -4.95 -17.47 -62.91
C PHE A 36 -5.94 -16.89 -61.89
N VAL A 37 -7.20 -16.67 -62.29
CA VAL A 37 -8.27 -16.22 -61.38
C VAL A 37 -8.55 -17.27 -60.31
N LEU A 38 -8.59 -18.56 -60.66
CA LEU A 38 -8.76 -19.66 -59.71
C LEU A 38 -7.60 -19.71 -58.71
N LEU A 39 -6.36 -19.57 -59.20
CA LEU A 39 -5.17 -19.53 -58.36
C LEU A 39 -5.19 -18.33 -57.40
N LEU A 40 -5.61 -17.15 -57.87
CA LEU A 40 -5.83 -15.98 -57.02
C LEU A 40 -6.92 -16.22 -55.97
N MET A 41 -8.03 -16.85 -56.34
CA MET A 41 -9.09 -17.19 -55.39
C MET A 41 -8.60 -18.17 -54.32
N ILE A 42 -7.79 -19.17 -54.70
CA ILE A 42 -7.18 -20.10 -53.74
C ILE A 42 -6.21 -19.36 -52.82
N LEU A 43 -5.36 -18.47 -53.33
CA LEU A 43 -4.47 -17.66 -52.51
C LEU A 43 -5.26 -16.80 -51.50
N ILE A 44 -6.39 -16.21 -51.92
CA ILE A 44 -7.27 -15.45 -51.02
C ILE A 44 -7.84 -16.36 -49.93
N LEU A 45 -8.33 -17.56 -50.27
CA LEU A 45 -8.88 -18.50 -49.29
C LEU A 45 -7.82 -18.97 -48.28
N VAL A 46 -6.60 -19.25 -48.75
CA VAL A 46 -5.47 -19.62 -47.88
C VAL A 46 -5.10 -18.46 -46.95
N ASN A 47 -5.00 -17.24 -47.49
CA ASN A 47 -4.71 -16.05 -46.68
C ASN A 47 -5.82 -15.76 -45.66
N LEU A 48 -7.09 -15.97 -46.02
CA LEU A 48 -8.22 -15.83 -45.10
C LEU A 48 -8.15 -16.90 -44.00
N ALA A 49 -7.91 -18.16 -44.35
CA ALA A 49 -7.78 -19.26 -43.39
C ALA A 49 -6.60 -19.03 -42.43
N LEU A 50 -5.46 -18.56 -42.96
CA LEU A 50 -4.29 -18.20 -42.16
C LEU A 50 -4.59 -17.03 -41.22
N THR A 51 -5.32 -16.02 -41.68
CA THR A 51 -5.74 -14.88 -40.85
C THR A 51 -6.66 -15.34 -39.72
N ILE A 52 -7.67 -16.17 -40.00
CA ILE A 52 -8.55 -16.74 -38.99
C ILE A 52 -7.77 -17.60 -38.00
N TRP A 53 -6.80 -18.39 -38.48
CA TRP A 53 -5.94 -19.20 -37.63
C TRP A 53 -5.09 -18.34 -36.68
N ILE A 54 -4.46 -17.29 -37.19
CA ILE A 54 -3.67 -16.35 -36.39
C ILE A 54 -4.55 -15.69 -35.32
N LEU A 55 -5.75 -15.20 -35.69
CA LEU A 55 -6.68 -14.60 -34.74
C LEU A 55 -7.08 -15.58 -33.62
N LYS A 56 -7.29 -16.86 -33.98
CA LYS A 56 -7.60 -17.92 -33.01
C LYS A 56 -6.41 -18.25 -32.09
N VAL A 57 -5.20 -18.38 -32.63
CA VAL A 57 -3.99 -18.69 -31.86
C VAL A 57 -3.61 -17.55 -30.92
N MET A 58 -3.75 -16.31 -31.37
CA MET A 58 -3.53 -15.12 -30.55
C MET A 58 -4.66 -14.86 -29.54
N ASN A 59 -5.67 -15.74 -29.47
CA ASN A 59 -6.82 -15.64 -28.56
C ASN A 59 -7.51 -14.27 -28.62
N PHE A 60 -7.68 -13.73 -29.84
CA PHE A 60 -8.49 -12.54 -30.05
C PHE A 60 -9.96 -12.93 -30.02
N THR A 61 -10.65 -12.47 -29.00
CA THR A 61 -12.11 -12.57 -28.88
C THR A 61 -12.74 -11.21 -29.16
N ILE A 62 -14.06 -11.18 -29.37
CA ILE A 62 -14.81 -9.92 -29.50
C ILE A 62 -14.72 -9.08 -28.21
N GLU A 63 -14.33 -9.69 -27.08
CA GLU A 63 -14.26 -9.08 -25.75
C GLU A 63 -12.84 -8.62 -25.33
N GLY A 64 -11.80 -8.99 -26.09
CA GLY A 64 -10.41 -8.63 -25.76
C GLY A 64 -9.34 -9.56 -26.32
N MET A 65 -8.08 -9.19 -26.08
CA MET A 65 -6.88 -9.96 -26.42
C MET A 65 -6.40 -10.70 -25.17
N GLY A 66 -6.49 -12.03 -25.16
CA GLY A 66 -6.00 -12.83 -24.03
C GLY A 66 -6.64 -12.45 -22.68
N THR A 67 -5.83 -12.27 -21.64
CA THR A 67 -6.25 -11.84 -20.29
C THR A 67 -6.61 -10.35 -20.23
N LEU A 68 -6.27 -9.56 -21.25
CA LEU A 68 -6.54 -8.13 -21.28
C LEU A 68 -7.87 -7.85 -21.97
N ARG A 69 -8.83 -7.33 -21.20
CA ARG A 69 -10.16 -6.94 -21.67
C ARG A 69 -10.28 -5.44 -21.71
N ILE A 70 -10.62 -4.91 -22.88
CA ILE A 70 -10.86 -3.48 -23.08
C ILE A 70 -12.32 -3.23 -22.73
N THR A 71 -12.57 -2.57 -21.61
CA THR A 71 -13.93 -2.18 -21.18
C THR A 71 -14.12 -0.69 -21.40
N GLN A 72 -15.38 -0.22 -21.40
CA GLN A 72 -15.67 1.22 -21.45
C GLN A 72 -15.07 2.02 -20.28
N LYS A 73 -14.73 1.34 -19.16
CA LYS A 73 -14.13 1.96 -17.96
C LYS A 73 -12.60 1.95 -17.97
N GLY A 74 -11.97 1.27 -18.92
CA GLY A 74 -10.53 1.13 -19.02
C GLY A 74 -10.07 -0.30 -19.28
N LEU A 75 -8.78 -0.53 -19.05
CA LEU A 75 -8.12 -1.82 -19.25
C LEU A 75 -8.32 -2.71 -18.03
N LYS A 76 -8.97 -3.85 -18.21
CA LYS A 76 -9.18 -4.86 -17.17
C LYS A 76 -8.32 -6.07 -17.49
N LEU A 77 -7.40 -6.41 -16.58
CA LEU A 77 -6.56 -7.60 -16.70
C LEU A 77 -7.16 -8.72 -15.86
N GLU A 78 -7.58 -9.80 -16.51
CA GLU A 78 -8.16 -10.99 -15.89
C GLU A 78 -7.24 -12.20 -16.12
N GLY A 79 -6.45 -12.54 -15.11
CA GLY A 79 -5.53 -13.68 -15.15
C GLY A 79 -4.08 -13.28 -14.91
N ASP A 80 -3.17 -14.24 -15.09
CA ASP A 80 -1.73 -14.01 -14.97
C ASP A 80 -1.23 -13.24 -16.19
N SER A 81 -0.41 -12.23 -15.97
CA SER A 81 0.05 -11.34 -17.04
C SER A 81 1.37 -10.69 -16.66
N GLU A 82 2.27 -10.62 -17.64
CA GLU A 82 3.60 -10.08 -17.47
C GLU A 82 3.75 -8.80 -18.29
N PHE A 83 4.41 -7.80 -17.70
CA PHE A 83 4.70 -6.53 -18.35
C PHE A 83 6.20 -6.43 -18.60
N LEU A 84 6.60 -6.30 -19.87
CA LEU A 84 8.01 -6.11 -20.26
C LEU A 84 8.54 -4.71 -19.93
N GLN A 85 7.64 -3.75 -19.75
CA GLN A 85 7.94 -2.34 -19.49
C GLN A 85 7.20 -1.86 -18.24
N PRO A 86 7.61 -0.73 -17.64
CA PRO A 86 6.91 -0.14 -16.50
C PRO A 86 5.45 0.15 -16.83
N LEU A 87 4.56 -0.24 -15.92
CA LEU A 87 3.14 0.06 -16.00
C LEU A 87 2.86 1.46 -15.45
N TYR A 88 2.26 2.31 -16.26
CA TYR A 88 1.77 3.63 -15.83
C TYR A 88 0.25 3.56 -15.73
N ALA A 89 -0.26 3.76 -14.51
CA ALA A 89 -1.69 3.77 -14.24
C ALA A 89 -2.03 4.95 -13.34
N LYS A 90 -3.16 5.59 -13.61
CA LYS A 90 -3.72 6.61 -12.72
C LYS A 90 -4.14 5.99 -11.38
N GLU A 91 -4.60 4.75 -11.42
CA GLU A 91 -5.14 4.07 -10.26
C GLU A 91 -4.95 2.55 -10.39
N ILE A 92 -4.59 1.91 -9.28
CA ILE A 92 -4.43 0.45 -9.18
C ILE A 92 -5.31 -0.01 -8.02
N GLN A 93 -6.32 -0.82 -8.32
CA GLN A 93 -7.22 -1.37 -7.32
C GLN A 93 -7.33 -2.89 -7.45
N SER A 94 -7.46 -3.56 -6.31
CA SER A 94 -7.86 -4.96 -6.26
C SER A 94 -9.37 -5.12 -6.47
N ARG A 95 -9.82 -6.36 -6.65
CA ARG A 95 -11.27 -6.68 -6.68
C ARG A 95 -11.93 -6.32 -5.35
N PRO A 96 -13.20 -5.87 -5.33
CA PRO A 96 -13.92 -5.61 -4.10
C PRO A 96 -13.84 -6.79 -3.13
N GLY A 97 -13.57 -6.50 -1.85
CA GLY A 97 -13.43 -7.51 -0.79
C GLY A 97 -12.11 -8.32 -0.81
N ASN A 98 -11.20 -8.05 -1.76
CA ASN A 98 -9.90 -8.72 -1.84
C ASN A 98 -8.75 -7.72 -1.61
N PRO A 99 -7.71 -8.07 -0.85
CA PRO A 99 -6.55 -7.20 -0.69
C PRO A 99 -5.71 -7.15 -1.98
N LEU A 100 -4.97 -6.05 -2.16
CA LEU A 100 -3.93 -5.93 -3.18
C LEU A 100 -2.62 -6.49 -2.62
N PHE A 101 -2.13 -7.58 -3.20
CA PHE A 101 -0.86 -8.17 -2.81
C PHE A 101 0.26 -7.69 -3.73
N LEU A 102 1.35 -7.20 -3.13
CA LEU A 102 2.59 -6.84 -3.82
C LEU A 102 3.71 -7.74 -3.28
N GLN A 103 4.17 -8.70 -4.08
CA GLN A 103 5.23 -9.63 -3.71
C GLN A 103 6.48 -9.36 -4.54
N SER A 104 7.63 -9.25 -3.88
CA SER A 104 8.91 -8.98 -4.52
C SER A 104 10.05 -9.64 -3.75
N SER A 105 11.06 -10.11 -4.47
CA SER A 105 12.33 -10.58 -3.90
C SER A 105 13.26 -9.44 -3.49
N LYS A 106 12.94 -8.21 -3.92
CA LYS A 106 13.66 -6.97 -3.60
C LYS A 106 12.74 -6.01 -2.86
N ASN A 107 13.33 -4.97 -2.29
CA ASN A 107 12.58 -3.93 -1.60
C ASN A 107 11.50 -3.32 -2.51
N VAL A 108 10.28 -3.22 -1.98
CA VAL A 108 9.16 -2.53 -2.63
C VAL A 108 9.13 -1.11 -2.09
N SER A 109 9.15 -0.11 -2.97
CA SER A 109 9.05 1.30 -2.60
C SER A 109 7.84 1.96 -3.24
N VAL A 110 7.00 2.59 -2.43
CA VAL A 110 5.93 3.49 -2.87
C VAL A 110 6.40 4.91 -2.63
N ASN A 111 6.53 5.68 -3.71
CA ASN A 111 7.02 7.06 -3.67
C ASN A 111 5.93 8.02 -4.13
N ILE A 112 5.70 9.07 -3.37
CA ILE A 112 4.83 10.19 -3.74
C ILE A 112 5.75 11.35 -4.09
N LEU A 113 5.61 11.86 -5.32
CA LEU A 113 6.43 12.94 -5.86
C LEU A 113 5.60 14.24 -5.96
N ASP A 114 6.26 15.38 -5.79
CA ASP A 114 5.69 16.70 -6.06
C ASP A 114 5.61 16.98 -7.57
N GLY A 115 4.91 18.05 -7.99
CA GLY A 115 4.85 18.51 -9.38
C GLY A 115 6.22 18.85 -10.00
N LYS A 116 7.27 19.03 -9.18
CA LYS A 116 8.66 19.17 -9.61
C LYS A 116 9.44 17.84 -9.63
N ASN A 117 8.74 16.71 -9.53
CA ASN A 117 9.30 15.36 -9.47
C ASN A 117 10.23 15.11 -8.25
N GLN A 118 10.04 15.87 -7.17
CA GLN A 118 10.79 15.74 -5.93
C GLN A 118 10.09 14.78 -4.97
N LEU A 119 10.84 13.97 -4.23
CA LEU A 119 10.28 13.00 -3.29
C LEU A 119 9.64 13.70 -2.07
N LEU A 120 8.33 13.53 -1.91
CA LEU A 120 7.58 14.04 -0.75
C LEU A 120 7.44 12.98 0.35
N THR A 121 6.92 11.81 -0.02
CA THR A 121 6.66 10.71 0.89
C THR A 121 7.18 9.43 0.28
N GLN A 122 7.74 8.56 1.12
CA GLN A 122 8.28 7.28 0.71
C GLN A 122 7.91 6.20 1.73
N LEU A 123 7.40 5.08 1.24
CA LEU A 123 7.21 3.86 2.02
C LEU A 123 8.05 2.76 1.38
N VAL A 124 9.01 2.20 2.12
CA VAL A 124 9.86 1.09 1.66
C VAL A 124 9.61 -0.12 2.54
N ALA A 125 9.22 -1.24 1.95
CA ALA A 125 9.14 -2.54 2.59
C ALA A 125 10.26 -3.44 2.06
N GLY A 126 11.09 -3.97 2.95
CA GLY A 126 12.20 -4.85 2.61
C GLY A 126 12.42 -5.96 3.63
N SER A 127 13.48 -6.74 3.46
CA SER A 127 13.81 -7.88 4.34
C SER A 127 14.11 -7.48 5.78
N HIS A 128 14.54 -6.23 6.01
CA HIS A 128 14.90 -5.71 7.34
C HIS A 128 13.75 -4.94 8.01
N GLY A 129 12.57 -4.89 7.37
CA GLY A 129 11.40 -4.21 7.90
C GLY A 129 10.82 -3.14 6.98
N VAL A 130 9.98 -2.29 7.56
CA VAL A 130 9.24 -1.24 6.86
C VAL A 130 9.74 0.13 7.30
N ARG A 131 10.09 0.98 6.34
CA ARG A 131 10.54 2.36 6.55
C ARG A 131 9.56 3.31 5.88
N ALA A 132 8.99 4.23 6.64
CA ALA A 132 8.20 5.33 6.11
C ALA A 132 8.92 6.66 6.33
N ARG A 133 8.91 7.51 5.31
CA ARG A 133 9.37 8.90 5.34
C ARG A 133 8.23 9.78 4.86
N GLY A 134 7.80 10.71 5.69
CA GLY A 134 6.73 11.65 5.39
C GLY A 134 6.36 12.41 6.65
N LYS A 135 5.39 13.32 6.53
CA LYS A 135 4.88 14.08 7.69
C LYS A 135 4.09 13.24 8.68
N MET A 136 3.41 12.20 8.18
CA MET A 136 2.52 11.37 8.97
C MET A 136 2.38 9.99 8.33
N LEU A 137 2.43 8.94 9.14
CA LEU A 137 2.08 7.57 8.77
C LEU A 137 0.96 7.09 9.69
N GLU A 138 -0.20 6.75 9.12
CA GLU A 138 -1.27 6.07 9.84
C GLU A 138 -1.48 4.65 9.33
N VAL A 139 -1.61 3.71 10.25
CA VAL A 139 -2.02 2.32 9.99
C VAL A 139 -3.31 2.07 10.76
N LYS A 140 -4.38 1.75 10.04
CA LYS A 140 -5.71 1.45 10.58
C LYS A 140 -6.08 0.00 10.30
N SER A 141 -6.89 -0.56 11.19
CA SER A 141 -7.53 -1.87 11.00
C SER A 141 -8.59 -1.79 9.88
N ASN A 142 -9.05 -2.95 9.41
CA ASN A 142 -10.19 -3.05 8.48
C ASN A 142 -11.49 -2.43 9.04
N ALA A 143 -11.62 -2.37 10.37
CA ALA A 143 -12.73 -1.72 11.07
C ALA A 143 -12.51 -0.20 11.32
N GLY A 144 -11.40 0.37 10.83
CA GLY A 144 -11.08 1.80 10.99
C GLY A 144 -10.38 2.18 12.29
N LYS A 145 -10.21 1.26 13.24
CA LYS A 145 -9.45 1.47 14.49
C LYS A 145 -7.99 1.82 14.19
N LEU A 146 -7.47 2.89 14.79
CA LEU A 146 -6.06 3.28 14.68
C LEU A 146 -5.17 2.24 15.37
N LEU A 147 -4.21 1.68 14.64
CA LEU A 147 -3.25 0.69 15.16
C LEU A 147 -1.86 1.30 15.37
N PHE A 148 -1.47 2.21 14.49
CA PHE A 148 -0.19 2.92 14.57
C PHE A 148 -0.35 4.30 13.93
N SER A 149 0.15 5.35 14.57
CA SER A 149 0.34 6.68 13.98
C SER A 149 1.75 7.16 14.34
N ALA A 150 2.41 7.84 13.41
CA ALA A 150 3.65 8.55 13.70
C ALA A 150 3.71 9.83 12.87
N ASP A 151 3.93 10.96 13.55
CA ASP A 151 4.18 12.27 12.95
C ASP A 151 5.35 12.98 13.66
N ASP A 152 5.52 14.27 13.41
CA ASP A 152 6.60 15.09 13.98
C ASP A 152 6.43 15.37 15.49
N GLN A 153 5.23 15.17 16.05
CA GLN A 153 4.89 15.48 17.44
C GLN A 153 4.83 14.23 18.31
N GLU A 154 4.19 13.17 17.82
CA GLU A 154 3.95 11.96 18.61
C GLU A 154 3.95 10.66 17.79
N VAL A 155 4.12 9.56 18.51
CA VAL A 155 3.97 8.20 17.99
C VAL A 155 2.93 7.48 18.84
N VAL A 156 1.81 7.12 18.22
CA VAL A 156 0.68 6.44 18.88
C VAL A 156 0.65 4.98 18.45
N VAL A 157 0.61 4.07 19.42
CA VAL A 157 0.49 2.63 19.15
C VAL A 157 -0.81 2.11 19.76
N GLY A 158 -1.86 2.02 18.94
CA GLY A 158 -3.20 1.57 19.32
C GLY A 158 -3.37 0.05 19.34
N ALA A 159 -2.34 -0.69 19.79
CA ALA A 159 -2.37 -2.14 19.87
C ALA A 159 -2.94 -2.61 21.20
N GLU A 160 -3.89 -3.55 21.18
CA GLU A 160 -4.39 -4.21 22.41
C GLU A 160 -3.28 -4.95 23.16
N ARG A 161 -2.25 -5.38 22.43
CA ARG A 161 -1.05 -6.03 22.96
C ARG A 161 0.17 -5.56 22.18
N LEU A 162 1.00 -4.73 22.81
CA LEU A 162 2.31 -4.37 22.27
C LEU A 162 3.35 -5.38 22.76
N ARG A 163 3.99 -6.09 21.82
CA ARG A 163 5.07 -7.03 22.13
C ARG A 163 6.35 -6.56 21.44
N VAL A 164 7.28 -6.03 22.22
CA VAL A 164 8.59 -5.59 21.71
C VAL A 164 9.51 -6.81 21.72
N MET A 165 9.77 -7.36 20.54
CA MET A 165 10.69 -8.49 20.35
C MET A 165 12.07 -7.93 20.02
N GLY A 166 13.02 -8.07 20.94
CA GLY A 166 14.44 -7.85 20.65
C GLY A 166 15.13 -9.18 20.36
N GLU A 167 16.01 -9.19 19.36
CA GLU A 167 16.85 -10.34 19.00
C GLU A 167 17.83 -10.73 20.13
N TYR A 168 18.02 -9.81 21.07
CA TYR A 168 18.72 -10.00 22.33
C TYR A 168 17.80 -9.58 23.48
N ILE A 169 18.00 -10.14 24.68
CA ILE A 169 17.37 -9.66 25.92
C ILE A 169 17.44 -8.13 25.91
N LEU A 170 16.30 -7.47 25.76
CA LEU A 170 16.23 -6.01 25.76
C LEU A 170 16.64 -5.54 27.16
N ARG A 171 17.90 -5.11 27.29
CA ARG A 171 18.45 -4.60 28.55
C ARG A 171 17.89 -3.23 28.90
N TYR A 172 17.49 -2.46 27.88
CA TYR A 172 16.87 -1.16 28.04
C TYR A 172 16.06 -0.83 26.78
N LEU A 173 14.95 -0.13 26.95
CA LEU A 173 14.13 0.40 25.87
C LEU A 173 14.43 1.90 25.82
N HIS A 174 15.19 2.34 24.83
CA HIS A 174 15.65 3.73 24.70
C HIS A 174 14.81 4.46 23.66
N PHE A 175 14.01 5.42 24.11
CA PHE A 175 13.35 6.38 23.24
C PHE A 175 14.29 7.58 23.07
N PRO A 176 14.65 7.96 21.83
CA PRO A 176 15.50 9.12 21.60
C PRO A 176 14.82 10.41 22.11
N VAL A 177 15.65 11.26 22.72
CA VAL A 177 15.34 12.46 23.51
C VAL A 177 14.56 13.56 22.76
N HIS A 178 14.31 13.42 21.46
CA HIS A 178 13.65 14.47 20.67
C HIS A 178 12.15 14.60 20.95
N CYS A 179 11.51 13.60 21.57
CA CYS A 179 10.11 13.65 21.96
C CYS A 179 9.98 13.10 23.40
N GLY A 180 9.37 13.86 24.31
CA GLY A 180 9.03 13.37 25.64
C GLY A 180 8.13 12.13 25.54
N VAL A 181 8.36 11.13 26.40
CA VAL A 181 7.60 9.88 26.38
C VAL A 181 6.42 10.01 27.34
N GLN A 182 5.20 10.05 26.81
CA GLN A 182 3.97 9.99 27.61
C GLN A 182 3.37 8.59 27.53
N ILE A 183 3.31 7.89 28.66
CA ILE A 183 2.64 6.58 28.76
C ILE A 183 1.27 6.82 29.38
N LEU A 184 0.21 6.80 28.56
CA LEU A 184 -1.18 6.99 28.98
C LEU A 184 -2.00 5.72 28.71
N ALA A 185 -2.84 5.33 29.66
CA ALA A 185 -3.87 4.32 29.45
C ALA A 185 -5.24 5.00 29.49
N GLU A 186 -5.85 5.20 28.32
CA GLU A 186 -7.20 5.78 28.19
C GLU A 186 -8.28 4.84 28.78
N ALA A 187 -8.03 3.53 28.75
CA ALA A 187 -8.85 2.51 29.40
C ALA A 187 -7.97 1.41 30.00
N GLY A 188 -8.16 1.10 31.29
CA GLY A 188 -7.43 0.05 32.02
C GLY A 188 -6.29 0.57 32.90
N ASP A 189 -5.55 -0.37 33.49
CA ASP A 189 -4.45 -0.08 34.43
C ASP A 189 -3.08 -0.19 33.74
N ILE A 190 -2.14 0.67 34.12
CA ILE A 190 -0.72 0.53 33.77
C ILE A 190 -0.03 -0.24 34.90
N GLN A 191 0.49 -1.43 34.59
CA GLN A 191 1.25 -2.24 35.55
C GLN A 191 2.71 -2.35 35.12
N ALA A 192 3.61 -1.77 35.92
CA ALA A 192 5.06 -1.96 35.78
C ALA A 192 5.55 -2.93 36.85
N THR A 193 6.24 -4.01 36.45
CA THR A 193 6.84 -4.99 37.37
C THR A 193 8.31 -5.18 37.03
N CYS A 194 9.17 -5.19 38.05
CA CYS A 194 10.60 -5.42 37.92
C CYS A 194 11.03 -6.57 38.83
N ARG A 195 11.96 -7.41 38.36
CA ARG A 195 12.49 -8.53 39.16
C ARG A 195 13.51 -8.07 40.21
N SER A 196 14.26 -7.01 39.89
CA SER A 196 15.26 -6.40 40.77
C SER A 196 14.83 -4.99 41.18
N ASN A 197 15.34 -3.96 40.52
CA ASN A 197 15.12 -2.56 40.88
C ASN A 197 14.34 -1.84 39.79
N LEU A 198 13.39 -1.00 40.21
CA LEU A 198 12.79 0.03 39.37
C LEU A 198 13.44 1.37 39.77
N LEU A 199 14.31 1.90 38.90
CA LEU A 199 14.97 3.19 39.12
C LEU A 199 14.17 4.26 38.35
N LEU A 200 13.67 5.25 39.07
CA LEU A 200 13.11 6.47 38.50
C LEU A 200 14.13 7.60 38.79
N GLU A 201 14.73 8.16 37.76
CA GLU A 201 15.73 9.23 37.87
C GLU A 201 15.35 10.35 36.89
N SER A 202 15.38 11.60 37.37
CA SER A 202 15.16 12.79 36.56
C SER A 202 16.45 13.61 36.54
N LYS A 203 16.98 13.92 35.36
CA LYS A 203 18.21 14.74 35.20
C LYS A 203 17.94 16.24 35.19
N ASP A 204 16.74 16.64 34.77
CA ASP A 204 16.38 18.03 34.50
C ASP A 204 15.28 18.57 35.43
N GLY A 205 14.94 17.86 36.52
CA GLY A 205 13.89 18.35 37.43
C GLY A 205 13.44 17.36 38.50
N GLU A 206 12.13 17.26 38.68
CA GLU A 206 11.45 16.50 39.74
C GLU A 206 10.81 15.20 39.22
N ILE A 207 10.48 14.29 40.15
CA ILE A 207 9.68 13.09 39.89
C ILE A 207 8.38 13.25 40.69
N THR A 208 7.28 13.48 39.98
CA THR A 208 5.96 13.71 40.60
C THR A 208 5.12 12.45 40.52
N LEU A 209 4.74 11.93 41.68
CA LEU A 209 3.80 10.81 41.81
C LEU A 209 2.48 11.37 42.32
N ASP A 210 1.51 11.55 41.42
CA ASP A 210 0.17 12.03 41.78
C ASP A 210 -0.83 10.87 41.80
N ALA A 211 -1.27 10.48 42.99
CA ALA A 211 -2.29 9.45 43.18
C ALA A 211 -2.99 9.59 44.53
N LYS A 212 -4.26 9.16 44.60
CA LYS A 212 -5.03 9.12 45.87
C LYS A 212 -4.36 8.28 46.96
N LYS A 213 -3.61 7.24 46.59
CA LYS A 213 -2.85 6.38 47.51
C LYS A 213 -1.54 5.96 46.86
N ILE A 214 -0.43 6.36 47.46
CA ILE A 214 0.92 5.92 47.09
C ILE A 214 1.39 4.97 48.18
N LYS A 215 1.85 3.78 47.80
CA LYS A 215 2.37 2.78 48.74
C LYS A 215 3.83 2.51 48.44
N LEU A 216 4.70 2.97 49.33
CA LEU A 216 6.12 2.66 49.30
C LEU A 216 6.39 1.65 50.42
N LEU A 217 6.60 0.39 50.04
CA LEU A 217 6.76 -0.71 50.99
C LEU A 217 8.21 -0.84 51.43
N ARG A 218 8.43 -1.13 52.73
CA ARG A 218 9.76 -1.37 53.33
C ARG A 218 10.71 -0.18 53.23
N LEU A 219 10.17 1.03 53.31
CA LEU A 219 11.01 2.22 53.46
C LEU A 219 11.73 2.18 54.81
N PRO A 220 13.04 2.51 54.86
CA PRO A 220 13.74 2.71 56.11
C PRO A 220 13.17 3.94 56.83
N GLU A 221 12.58 3.73 58.01
CA GLU A 221 12.02 4.80 58.84
C GLU A 221 13.06 5.35 59.82
N GLY A 222 13.29 6.66 59.78
CA GLY A 222 14.04 7.39 60.81
C GLY A 222 13.11 7.81 61.93
N LYS A 223 13.34 7.31 63.16
CA LYS A 223 12.54 7.72 64.33
C LYS A 223 13.13 8.98 64.97
N ALA A 224 12.36 10.06 64.95
CA ALA A 224 12.70 11.28 65.67
C ALA A 224 12.55 11.07 67.19
N SER A 225 13.54 11.49 67.97
CA SER A 225 13.45 11.52 69.43
C SER A 225 12.50 12.63 69.87
N SER A 226 11.52 12.27 70.69
CA SER A 226 10.34 13.05 71.05
C SER A 226 10.64 14.27 71.92
N SER A 227 10.16 15.45 71.51
CA SER A 227 9.67 16.45 72.46
C SER A 227 8.49 17.26 71.88
N VAL A 228 7.28 16.81 72.26
CA VAL A 228 6.07 17.59 72.57
C VAL A 228 5.54 18.60 71.53
N SER A 229 4.54 18.19 70.73
CA SER A 229 3.15 18.69 70.80
C SER A 229 2.25 17.93 69.79
N ARG A 230 0.95 17.83 70.06
CA ARG A 230 -0.05 17.02 69.33
C ARG A 230 -0.44 17.64 67.99
N GLN A 231 0.43 17.58 66.98
CA GLN A 231 0.04 17.90 65.61
C GLN A 231 -0.41 16.63 64.86
N THR A 232 -1.52 16.72 64.14
CA THR A 232 -2.12 15.62 63.34
C THR A 232 -1.66 15.61 61.90
N VAL A 233 -0.90 16.62 61.47
CA VAL A 233 -0.39 16.79 60.10
C VAL A 233 1.13 16.76 60.14
N PHE A 234 1.72 15.90 59.32
CA PHE A 234 3.16 15.70 59.23
C PHE A 234 3.63 15.89 57.79
N GLU A 235 4.80 16.49 57.63
CA GLU A 235 5.55 16.48 56.38
C GLU A 235 6.44 15.23 56.34
N VAL A 236 6.57 14.62 55.16
CA VAL A 236 7.46 13.48 54.93
C VAL A 236 8.76 14.02 54.32
N CYS A 237 9.87 13.89 55.05
CA CYS A 237 11.18 14.39 54.65
C CYS A 237 12.10 13.24 54.21
N VAL A 238 12.89 13.47 53.15
CA VAL A 238 13.82 12.49 52.57
C VAL A 238 15.25 12.90 52.93
N CYS A 239 15.98 12.03 53.62
CA CYS A 239 17.41 12.22 53.89
C CYS A 239 18.26 11.94 52.63
N PRO A 240 19.48 12.50 52.51
CA PRO A 240 20.38 12.20 51.39
C PRO A 240 20.74 10.72 51.23
N ASN A 241 20.61 9.91 52.31
CA ASN A 241 20.82 8.46 52.29
C ASN A 241 19.55 7.65 51.93
N GLY A 242 18.43 8.32 51.59
CA GLY A 242 17.17 7.69 51.20
C GLY A 242 16.25 7.26 52.36
N LYS A 243 16.61 7.55 53.62
CA LYS A 243 15.71 7.35 54.77
C LYS A 243 14.59 8.39 54.77
N LEU A 244 13.40 7.99 55.24
CA LEU A 244 12.27 8.90 55.40
C LEU A 244 12.00 9.14 56.88
N PHE A 245 11.68 10.38 57.22
CA PHE A 245 11.25 10.75 58.56
C PHE A 245 10.07 11.71 58.51
N LEU A 246 9.29 11.73 59.58
CA LEU A 246 8.16 12.63 59.73
C LEU A 246 8.59 13.89 60.47
N SER A 247 8.29 15.05 59.89
CA SER A 247 8.42 16.35 60.53
C SER A 247 7.05 16.96 60.82
N GLN A 248 6.96 17.80 61.85
CA GLN A 248 5.74 18.52 62.19
C GLN A 248 5.44 19.59 61.14
N ALA A 249 4.26 19.56 60.51
CA ALA A 249 3.92 20.48 59.43
C ALA A 249 3.78 21.94 59.94
N GLY A 250 4.46 22.88 59.28
CA GLY A 250 4.47 24.31 59.61
C GLY A 250 3.91 25.19 58.48
N THR A 251 4.03 26.52 58.62
CA THR A 251 3.69 27.48 57.55
C THR A 251 4.70 27.50 56.40
N GLY A 252 5.81 26.76 56.52
CA GLY A 252 6.81 26.49 55.48
C GLY A 252 7.45 25.13 55.72
N SER A 253 8.31 24.68 54.80
CA SER A 253 8.95 23.37 54.90
C SER A 253 9.78 23.25 56.17
N THR A 254 9.43 22.26 56.99
CA THR A 254 10.09 21.93 58.26
C THR A 254 11.10 20.81 58.12
N CYS A 255 11.38 20.36 56.89
CA CYS A 255 12.39 19.36 56.58
C CYS A 255 13.80 19.91 56.80
N GLN A 256 14.17 20.10 58.07
CA GLN A 256 15.52 20.40 58.46
C GLN A 256 16.25 19.09 58.69
N ILE A 257 17.41 18.94 58.04
CA ILE A 257 18.26 17.77 58.17
C ILE A 257 18.76 17.72 59.62
N ASN A 258 18.07 16.94 60.46
CA ASN A 258 18.59 16.60 61.77
C ASN A 258 19.57 15.45 61.57
N ASN A 259 20.86 15.72 61.76
CA ASN A 259 21.92 14.73 61.61
C ASN A 259 21.62 13.44 62.40
N ASN A 260 20.95 13.52 63.55
CA ASN A 260 20.62 12.34 64.34
C ASN A 260 19.61 11.37 63.68
N VAL A 261 18.82 11.85 62.72
CA VAL A 261 17.79 11.05 62.01
C VAL A 261 18.29 10.62 60.62
N CYS A 262 19.14 11.43 59.99
CA CYS A 262 19.68 11.20 58.64
C CYS A 262 21.05 10.50 58.60
N LEU A 263 21.62 10.09 59.74
CA LEU A 263 22.81 9.22 59.83
C LEU A 263 22.50 7.78 59.37
#